data_AF-A0A965I8K5-F1
#
_entry.id   AF-A0A965I8K5-F1
#
_cell.length_a   1.000
_cell.length_b   1.000
_cell.length_c   1.000
_cell.angle_alpha   90.00
_cell.angle_beta   90.00
_cell.angle_gamma   90.00
#
_symmetry.space_group_name_H-M   'P 1'
#
loop_
_entity.id
_entity.type
_entity.pdbx_description
1 polymer ?
#
loop_
_entity_poly.entity_id
_entity_poly.type
_entity_poly.pdbx_seq_one_letter_code
_entity_poly.pdbx_strand_id
1 'polypeptide(L)'
;MVTASSVGTWYQTLNKAPFNPPDWVFSPIWVLLYFMMAVAGWRIWTKNSAGAGRYALLLFSVQLALNLGWSVLFFGYQQVGIALLEMFVLIFTVTLTTLQFWAIDRNAGILLLPYGLWLLFAAVLNGFIFFMN
;
A
#
# COMPACT_ATOMS: atom_id res chain seq x y z
N MET A 1 -13.04 16.10 11.44
CA MET A 1 -12.85 14.66 11.11
C MET A 1 -13.50 14.44 9.76
N VAL A 2 -12.72 14.37 8.68
CA VAL A 2 -13.25 14.38 7.29
C VAL A 2 -13.17 12.99 6.65
N THR A 3 -12.23 12.16 7.07
CA THR A 3 -12.04 10.78 6.57
C THR A 3 -13.06 9.79 7.13
N ALA A 4 -13.47 9.90 8.40
CA ALA A 4 -14.46 9.01 9.00
C ALA A 4 -15.87 9.21 8.42
N SER A 5 -16.23 10.45 8.08
CA SER A 5 -17.55 10.81 7.56
C SER A 5 -17.79 10.30 6.15
N SER A 6 -16.75 10.31 5.29
CA SER A 6 -16.83 9.86 3.89
C SER A 6 -17.01 8.35 3.74
N VAL A 7 -16.49 7.55 4.69
CA VAL A 7 -16.71 6.09 4.74
C VAL A 7 -18.17 5.76 5.06
N GLY A 8 -18.81 6.56 5.91
CA GLY A 8 -20.20 6.35 6.32
C GLY A 8 -21.27 6.77 5.30
N THR A 9 -20.96 7.70 4.38
CA THR A 9 -21.98 8.28 3.47
C THR A 9 -21.75 7.96 1.99
N TRP A 10 -20.57 8.24 1.44
CA TRP A 10 -20.30 8.07 -0.01
C TRP A 10 -19.79 6.66 -0.34
N TYR A 11 -18.94 6.08 0.52
CA TYR A 11 -18.42 4.73 0.27
C TYR A 11 -19.52 3.66 0.33
N GLN A 12 -20.61 3.87 1.07
CA GLN A 12 -21.75 2.96 1.11
C GLN A 12 -22.66 3.04 -0.12
N THR A 13 -22.66 4.14 -0.87
CA THR A 13 -23.51 4.32 -2.07
C THR A 13 -22.90 3.73 -3.35
N LEU A 14 -21.62 3.34 -3.32
CA LEU A 14 -20.92 2.76 -4.47
C LEU A 14 -21.27 1.28 -4.63
N ASN A 15 -21.44 0.83 -5.87
CA ASN A 15 -21.52 -0.60 -6.20
C ASN A 15 -20.18 -1.28 -5.89
N LYS A 16 -20.09 -1.88 -4.71
CA LYS A 16 -18.91 -2.64 -4.27
C LYS A 16 -18.93 -4.03 -4.89
N ALA A 17 -17.76 -4.55 -5.24
CA ALA A 17 -17.62 -5.95 -5.62
C ALA A 17 -18.08 -6.87 -4.47
N PRO A 18 -18.70 -8.03 -4.76
CA PRO A 18 -19.20 -8.96 -3.73
C PRO A 18 -18.09 -9.57 -2.85
N PHE A 19 -16.82 -9.38 -3.22
CA PHE A 19 -15.64 -9.82 -2.46
C PHE A 19 -15.02 -8.71 -1.59
N ASN A 20 -15.67 -7.55 -1.44
CA ASN A 20 -15.11 -6.48 -0.61
C ASN A 20 -15.14 -6.89 0.87
N PRO A 21 -13.99 -7.00 1.55
CA PRO A 21 -13.98 -7.39 2.95
C PRO A 21 -14.64 -6.31 3.80
N PRO A 22 -15.21 -6.66 4.96
CA PRO A 22 -15.81 -5.69 5.86
C PRO A 22 -14.82 -4.56 6.19
N ASP A 23 -15.31 -3.32 6.32
CA ASP A 23 -14.46 -2.15 6.58
C ASP A 23 -13.60 -2.32 7.85
N TRP A 24 -14.08 -3.09 8.84
CA TRP A 24 -13.35 -3.41 10.06
C TRP A 24 -12.12 -4.31 9.84
N VAL A 25 -12.05 -5.06 8.74
CA VAL A 25 -10.92 -5.94 8.40
C VAL A 25 -9.78 -5.14 7.76
N PHE A 26 -10.09 -4.03 7.08
CA PHE A 26 -9.09 -3.17 6.46
C PHE A 26 -8.12 -2.58 7.50
N SER A 27 -8.63 -2.07 8.63
CA SER A 27 -7.77 -1.37 9.61
C SER A 27 -6.72 -2.30 10.27
N PRO A 28 -7.07 -3.51 10.78
CA PRO A 28 -6.09 -4.44 11.34
C PRO A 28 -5.03 -4.90 10.34
N ILE A 29 -5.42 -5.11 9.07
CA ILE A 29 -4.49 -5.54 8.02
C ILE A 29 -3.44 -4.47 7.78
N TRP A 30 -3.83 -3.20 7.65
CA TRP A 30 -2.87 -2.10 7.49
C TRP A 30 -1.90 -2.00 8.67
N VAL A 31 -2.39 -2.16 9.91
CA VAL A 31 -1.52 -2.17 11.10
C VAL A 31 -0.49 -3.29 11.03
N LEU A 32 -0.93 -4.51 10.67
CA LEU A 32 -0.03 -5.65 10.50
C LEU A 32 1.00 -5.40 9.39
N LEU A 33 0.57 -4.86 8.25
CA LEU A 33 1.45 -4.57 7.11
C LEU A 33 2.47 -3.49 7.45
N TYR A 34 2.08 -2.41 8.15
CA TYR A 34 3.02 -1.39 8.63
C TYR A 34 4.02 -1.95 9.62
N PHE A 35 3.60 -2.85 10.50
CA PHE A 35 4.51 -3.56 11.39
C PHE A 35 5.52 -4.41 10.62
N MET A 36 5.07 -5.19 9.63
CA MET A 36 5.95 -6.00 8.78
C MET A 36 6.93 -5.15 7.97
N MET A 37 6.46 -4.02 7.40
CA MET A 37 7.28 -3.03 6.70
C MET A 37 8.36 -2.43 7.62
N ALA A 38 7.99 -2.04 8.85
CA ALA A 38 8.92 -1.48 9.82
C ALA A 38 10.02 -2.49 10.19
N VAL A 39 9.66 -3.75 10.43
CA VAL A 39 10.62 -4.83 10.70
C VAL A 39 11.52 -5.07 9.48
N ALA A 40 10.97 -5.09 8.25
CA ALA A 40 11.74 -5.26 7.03
C ALA A 40 12.77 -4.12 6.84
N GLY A 41 12.35 -2.87 7.03
CA GLY A 41 13.23 -1.69 6.96
C GLY A 41 14.33 -1.72 8.02
N TRP A 42 14.00 -2.10 9.25
CA TRP A 42 14.98 -2.26 10.33
C TRP A 42 16.03 -3.34 10.02
N ARG A 43 15.62 -4.47 9.43
CA ARG A 43 16.56 -5.52 9.00
C ARG A 43 17.54 -5.04 7.92
N ILE A 44 17.07 -4.28 6.95
CA ILE A 44 17.95 -3.72 5.91
C ILE A 44 18.90 -2.69 6.51
N TRP A 45 18.41 -1.82 7.39
CA TRP A 45 19.24 -0.81 8.05
C TRP A 45 20.36 -1.44 8.89
N THR A 46 20.06 -2.50 9.64
CA THR A 46 21.06 -3.20 10.47
C THR A 46 22.09 -3.98 9.65
N LYS A 47 21.68 -4.57 8.51
CA LYS A 47 22.58 -5.42 7.71
C LYS A 47 23.40 -4.68 6.66
N ASN A 48 22.87 -3.60 6.08
CA ASN A 48 23.54 -2.95 4.96
C ASN A 48 23.15 -1.46 4.87
N SER A 49 23.68 -0.63 5.77
CA SER A 49 23.43 0.81 5.76
C SER A 49 24.22 1.58 4.68
N ALA A 50 25.14 0.91 3.96
CA ALA A 50 26.01 1.52 2.95
C ALA A 50 25.68 1.04 1.52
N GLY A 51 25.93 1.90 0.51
CA GLY A 51 25.74 1.56 -0.90
C GLY A 51 24.30 1.14 -1.24
N ALA A 52 24.13 -0.12 -1.66
CA ALA A 52 22.86 -0.68 -2.14
C ALA A 52 21.71 -0.60 -1.11
N GLY A 53 21.99 -0.75 0.19
CA GLY A 53 20.93 -0.66 1.19
C GLY A 53 20.45 0.76 1.47
N ARG A 54 21.28 1.80 1.23
CA ARG A 54 20.83 3.20 1.28
C ARG A 54 19.82 3.48 0.15
N TYR A 55 20.08 2.96 -1.05
CA TYR A 55 19.14 3.08 -2.17
C TYR A 55 17.83 2.33 -1.89
N ALA A 56 17.92 1.11 -1.33
CA ALA A 56 16.75 0.34 -0.93
C ALA A 56 15.90 1.06 0.13
N LEU A 57 16.52 1.66 1.15
CA LEU A 57 15.81 2.45 2.17
C LEU A 57 15.19 3.75 1.61
N LEU A 58 15.82 4.36 0.59
CA LEU A 58 15.24 5.48 -0.14
C LEU A 58 13.97 5.07 -0.89
N LEU A 59 14.00 3.96 -1.64
CA LEU A 59 12.82 3.39 -2.29
C LEU A 59 11.73 3.04 -1.28
N PHE A 60 12.11 2.46 -0.14
CA PHE A 60 11.19 2.19 0.98
C PHE A 60 10.55 3.47 1.54
N SER A 61 11.28 4.59 1.58
CA SER A 61 10.70 5.86 2.01
C SER A 61 9.74 6.43 0.97
N VAL A 62 10.08 6.31 -0.33
CA VAL A 62 9.24 6.75 -1.44
C VAL A 62 7.93 5.96 -1.50
N GLN A 63 7.95 4.63 -1.37
CA GLN A 63 6.70 3.85 -1.34
C GLN A 63 5.82 4.19 -0.13
N LEU A 64 6.40 4.59 1.00
CA LEU A 64 5.63 5.01 2.17
C LEU A 64 4.95 6.36 1.93
N ALA A 65 5.66 7.30 1.30
CA ALA A 65 5.11 8.59 0.92
C ALA A 65 3.98 8.45 -0.12
N LEU A 66 4.17 7.59 -1.12
CA LEU A 66 3.11 7.23 -2.07
C LEU A 66 1.92 6.59 -1.35
N ASN A 67 2.14 5.63 -0.46
CA ASN A 67 1.05 4.99 0.28
C ASN A 67 0.19 5.99 1.09
N LEU A 68 0.80 7.03 1.66
CA LEU A 68 0.07 8.13 2.31
C LEU A 68 -0.66 9.01 1.28
N GLY A 69 -0.01 9.32 0.15
CA GLY A 69 -0.60 10.05 -0.97
C GLY A 69 -1.88 9.39 -1.49
N TRP A 70 -1.86 8.07 -1.69
CA TRP A 70 -3.02 7.29 -2.09
C TRP A 70 -4.21 7.48 -1.16
N SER A 71 -3.98 7.36 0.15
CA SER A 71 -5.05 7.50 1.14
C SER A 71 -5.68 8.90 1.08
N VAL A 72 -4.88 9.95 0.84
CA VAL A 72 -5.37 11.33 0.70
C VAL A 72 -6.14 11.53 -0.62
N LEU A 73 -5.64 10.98 -1.73
CA LEU A 73 -6.30 11.08 -3.04
C LEU A 73 -7.64 10.36 -3.05
N PHE A 74 -7.68 9.15 -2.49
CA PHE A 74 -8.87 8.32 -2.48
C PHE A 74 -9.93 8.81 -1.48
N PHE A 75 -9.57 9.01 -0.20
CA PHE A 75 -10.53 9.37 0.84
C PHE A 75 -10.74 10.89 0.98
N GLY A 76 -9.73 11.69 0.66
CA GLY A 76 -9.80 13.15 0.76
C GLY A 76 -10.42 13.78 -0.49
N TYR A 77 -9.87 13.46 -1.66
CA TYR A 77 -10.28 14.08 -2.93
C TYR A 77 -11.33 13.27 -3.71
N GLN A 78 -11.65 12.03 -3.30
CA GLN A 78 -12.61 11.14 -3.97
C GLN A 78 -12.30 10.92 -5.47
N GLN A 79 -11.05 11.16 -5.89
CA GLN A 79 -10.64 11.02 -7.28
C GLN A 79 -10.16 9.60 -7.56
N VAL A 80 -11.12 8.68 -7.69
CA VAL A 80 -10.88 7.24 -7.92
C VAL A 80 -9.93 7.00 -9.10
N GLY A 81 -10.07 7.74 -10.21
CA GLY A 81 -9.21 7.58 -11.38
C GLY A 81 -7.73 7.93 -11.13
N ILE A 82 -7.46 9.03 -10.43
CA ILE A 82 -6.07 9.42 -10.10
C ILE A 82 -5.50 8.50 -9.02
N ALA A 83 -6.30 8.14 -8.02
CA ALA A 83 -5.92 7.18 -6.99
C ALA A 83 -5.59 5.79 -7.58
N LEU A 84 -6.26 5.38 -8.67
CA LEU A 84 -5.97 4.13 -9.36
C LEU A 84 -4.62 4.17 -10.09
N LEU A 85 -4.32 5.28 -10.78
CA LEU A 85 -3.03 5.46 -11.44
C LEU A 85 -1.89 5.50 -10.42
N GLU A 86 -2.06 6.24 -9.33
CA GLU A 86 -1.07 6.34 -8.26
C GLU A 86 -0.91 5.01 -7.49
N MET A 87 -1.97 4.20 -7.37
CA MET A 87 -1.87 2.83 -6.87
C MET A 87 -0.99 1.93 -7.76
N PHE A 88 -1.05 2.05 -9.09
CA PHE A 88 -0.13 1.31 -9.96
C PHE A 88 1.33 1.74 -9.77
N VAL A 89 1.57 3.04 -9.59
CA VAL A 89 2.91 3.57 -9.27
C VAL A 89 3.39 3.03 -7.92
N LEU A 90 2.50 2.95 -6.93
CA LEU A 90 2.79 2.35 -5.63
C LEU A 90 3.16 0.87 -5.78
N ILE A 91 2.34 0.06 -6.45
CA ILE A 91 2.61 -1.38 -6.68
C ILE A 91 3.97 -1.59 -7.35
N PHE A 92 4.28 -0.78 -8.37
CA PHE A 92 5.58 -0.83 -9.04
C PHE A 92 6.73 -0.52 -8.07
N THR A 93 6.61 0.56 -7.30
CA THR A 93 7.64 0.97 -6.32
C THR A 93 7.83 -0.07 -5.22
N VAL A 94 6.75 -0.69 -4.73
CA VAL A 94 6.78 -1.75 -3.71
C VAL A 94 7.44 -3.00 -4.26
N THR A 95 7.16 -3.36 -5.52
CA THR A 95 7.80 -4.51 -6.18
C THR A 95 9.31 -4.29 -6.30
N LEU A 96 9.74 -3.10 -6.75
CA LEU A 96 11.17 -2.75 -6.81
C LEU A 96 11.82 -2.80 -5.42
N THR A 97 11.16 -2.24 -4.41
CA THR A 97 11.65 -2.27 -3.02
C THR A 97 11.79 -3.71 -2.52
N THR A 98 10.81 -4.56 -2.82
CA THR A 98 10.82 -5.98 -2.43
C THR A 98 11.97 -6.74 -3.07
N LEU A 99 12.25 -6.52 -4.36
CA LEU A 99 13.37 -7.14 -5.07
C LEU A 99 14.72 -6.70 -4.50
N GLN A 100 14.88 -5.42 -4.20
CA GLN A 100 16.09 -4.88 -3.56
C GLN A 100 16.28 -5.42 -2.15
N PHE A 101 15.19 -5.48 -1.37
CA PHE A 101 15.21 -6.04 -0.02
C PHE A 101 15.56 -7.52 -0.06
N TRP A 102 15.00 -8.29 -1.00
CA TRP A 102 15.31 -9.70 -1.17
C TRP A 102 16.78 -9.92 -1.51
N ALA A 103 17.36 -9.11 -2.40
CA ALA A 103 18.76 -9.20 -2.78
C ALA A 103 19.73 -8.96 -1.60
N ILE A 104 19.33 -8.14 -0.62
CA ILE A 104 20.13 -7.81 0.57
C ILE A 104 19.84 -8.76 1.74
N ASP A 105 18.56 -8.94 2.08
CA ASP A 105 18.06 -9.86 3.11
C ASP A 105 16.77 -10.53 2.62
N ARG A 106 16.87 -11.82 2.28
CA ARG A 106 15.75 -12.66 1.85
C ARG A 106 14.54 -12.59 2.80
N ASN A 107 14.76 -12.48 4.11
CA ASN A 107 13.67 -12.39 5.08
C ASN A 107 12.97 -11.02 5.03
N ALA A 108 13.71 -9.94 4.75
CA ALA A 108 13.13 -8.61 4.57
C ALA A 108 12.28 -8.54 3.29
N GLY A 109 12.71 -9.20 2.22
CA GLY A 109 11.91 -9.37 1.01
C GLY A 109 10.61 -10.16 1.25
N ILE A 110 10.68 -11.28 1.99
CA ILE A 110 9.49 -12.09 2.32
C ILE A 110 8.47 -11.30 3.13
N LEU A 111 8.92 -10.45 4.08
CA LEU A 111 8.04 -9.60 4.88
C LEU A 111 7.25 -8.58 4.05
N LEU A 112 7.75 -8.19 2.86
CA LEU A 112 7.07 -7.27 1.96
C LEU A 112 6.10 -7.96 0.98
N LEU A 113 6.17 -9.29 0.82
CA LEU A 113 5.26 -10.03 -0.08
C LEU A 113 3.78 -9.88 0.30
N PRO A 114 3.37 -10.01 1.59
CA PRO A 114 1.98 -9.80 1.98
C PRO A 114 1.48 -8.39 1.66
N TYR A 115 2.36 -7.39 1.74
CA TYR A 115 2.03 -6.02 1.39
C TYR A 115 1.78 -5.85 -0.11
N GLY A 116 2.64 -6.41 -0.97
CA GLY A 116 2.42 -6.40 -2.42
C GLY A 116 1.12 -7.09 -2.83
N LEU A 117 0.82 -8.25 -2.22
CA LEU A 117 -0.43 -8.98 -2.45
C LEU A 117 -1.66 -8.14 -2.03
N TRP A 118 -1.58 -7.46 -0.88
CA TRP A 118 -2.65 -6.58 -0.42
C TRP A 118 -2.89 -5.40 -1.36
N LEU A 119 -1.83 -4.79 -1.90
CA LEU A 119 -1.96 -3.71 -2.88
C LEU A 119 -2.60 -4.17 -4.20
N LEU A 120 -2.26 -5.38 -4.68
CA LEU A 120 -2.91 -5.96 -5.86
C LEU A 120 -4.41 -6.18 -5.61
N PHE A 121 -4.77 -6.67 -4.43
CA PHE A 121 -6.17 -6.80 -4.02
C PHE A 121 -6.89 -5.43 -3.98
N ALA A 122 -6.25 -4.42 -3.41
CA ALA A 122 -6.77 -3.05 -3.40
C ALA A 122 -6.94 -2.47 -4.81
N ALA A 123 -6.02 -2.75 -5.73
CA ALA A 123 -6.11 -2.35 -7.14
C ALA A 123 -7.31 -2.97 -7.86
N VAL A 124 -7.58 -4.26 -7.63
CA VAL A 124 -8.77 -4.93 -8.19
C VAL A 124 -10.06 -4.28 -7.66
N LEU A 125 -10.13 -4.00 -6.35
CA LEU A 125 -11.29 -3.33 -5.75
C LEU A 125 -11.51 -1.93 -6.32
N ASN A 126 -10.44 -1.13 -6.43
CA ASN A 126 -10.52 0.22 -6.99
C ASN A 126 -10.87 0.20 -8.48
N GLY A 127 -10.36 -0.78 -9.23
CA GLY A 127 -10.71 -1.00 -10.63
C GLY A 127 -12.18 -1.37 -10.80
N PHE A 128 -12.73 -2.21 -9.92
CA PHE A 128 -14.17 -2.51 -9.90
C PHE A 128 -15.02 -1.27 -9.64
N ILE A 129 -14.63 -0.43 -8.68
CA ILE A 129 -15.32 0.84 -8.39
C ILE A 129 -15.29 1.77 -9.61
N PHE A 130 -14.15 1.85 -10.31
CA PHE A 130 -14.01 2.67 -11.52
C PHE A 130 -14.80 2.13 -12.71
N PHE A 131 -14.92 0.81 -12.87
CA PHE A 131 -15.66 0.21 -13.99
C PHE A 131 -17.18 0.19 -13.78
N MET A 132 -17.65 0.14 -12.52
CA MET A 132 -19.08 0.04 -12.19
C MET A 132 -19.75 1.40 -11.92
N ASN A 133 -19.03 2.51 -12.00
CA ASN A 133 -19.53 3.83 -11.63
C ASN A 133 -18.94 4.94 -12.50
#